data_AF-A0A450Z5E8-F1
#
_entry.id   AF-A0A450Z5E8-F1
#
_cell.length_a   1.000
_cell.length_b   1.000
_cell.length_c   1.000
_cell.angle_alpha   90.00
_cell.angle_beta   90.00
_cell.angle_gamma   90.00
#
_symmetry.space_group_name_H-M   'P 1'
#
loop_
_entity.id
_entity.type
_entity.pdbx_description
1 polymer ?
#
loop_
_entity_poly.entity_id
_entity_poly.type
_entity_poly.pdbx_seq_one_letter_code
_entity_poly.pdbx_strand_id
1 'polypeptide(L)' 'MTEFLQMGGYAPYVWSAYGLAFAILLANLIQSMLCRRRIKKKSTHGMGMKTARP' A
#
# COMPACT_ATOMS: atom_id res chain seq x y z
N MET A 1 0.09 -26.10 -26.41
CA MET A 1 -0.07 -24.77 -25.77
C MET A 1 0.40 -24.72 -24.31
N THR A 2 0.63 -25.86 -23.65
CA THR A 2 1.14 -25.95 -22.26
C THR A 2 2.66 -26.09 -22.16
N GLU A 3 3.36 -26.28 -23.29
CA GLU A 3 4.83 -26.43 -23.37
C GLU A 3 5.59 -25.26 -22.71
N PHE A 4 5.07 -24.02 -22.80
CA PHE A 4 5.64 -22.83 -22.14
C PHE A 4 5.43 -22.78 -20.62
N LEU A 5 4.38 -23.42 -20.11
CA LEU A 5 4.15 -23.62 -18.68
C LEU A 5 4.94 -24.82 -18.13
N GLN A 6 5.36 -25.71 -19.03
CA GLN A 6 6.08 -26.94 -18.72
C GLN A 6 7.53 -26.94 -19.26
N MET A 7 8.11 -25.77 -19.56
CA MET A 7 9.55 -25.63 -19.76
C MET A 7 10.27 -25.96 -18.43
N GLY A 8 10.45 -27.25 -18.14
CA GLY A 8 11.24 -27.75 -17.00
C GLY A 8 10.66 -27.51 -15.60
N GLY A 9 9.37 -27.19 -15.43
CA GLY A 9 8.75 -27.05 -14.10
C GLY A 9 8.99 -25.72 -13.38
N TYR A 10 9.54 -24.70 -14.06
CA TYR A 10 9.87 -23.39 -13.45
C TYR A 10 8.71 -22.38 -13.42
N ALA A 11 7.64 -22.60 -14.18
CA ALA A 11 6.48 -21.71 -14.24
C ALA A 11 5.86 -21.35 -12.86
N PRO A 12 5.65 -22.29 -11.91
CA PRO A 12 5.13 -21.94 -10.59
C PRO A 12 6.10 -21.09 -9.75
N TYR A 13 7.41 -21.20 -9.97
CA TYR A 13 8.41 -20.40 -9.25
C TYR A 13 8.38 -18.94 -9.69
N VAL A 14 8.28 -18.71 -11.00
CA VAL A 14 8.17 -17.37 -11.59
C VAL A 14 6.86 -16.71 -11.16
N TRP A 15 5.75 -17.45 -11.23
CA TRP A 15 4.44 -16.95 -10.79
C TRP A 15 4.42 -16.61 -9.29
N SER A 16 5.04 -17.44 -8.46
CA SER A 16 5.16 -17.17 -7.02
C SER A 16 6.05 -15.95 -6.74
N ALA A 17 7.11 -15.73 -7.51
CA ALA A 17 7.95 -14.54 -7.39
C ALA A 17 7.16 -13.26 -7.72
N TYR A 18 6.34 -13.27 -8.77
CA TYR A 18 5.44 -12.16 -9.09
C TYR A 18 4.37 -11.95 -8.02
N GLY A 19 3.76 -13.03 -7.53
CA GLY A 19 2.78 -12.97 -6.44
C GLY A 19 3.37 -12.40 -5.15
N LEU A 20 4.60 -12.78 -4.81
CA LEU A 20 5.32 -12.27 -3.64
C LEU A 20 5.66 -10.78 -3.79
N ALA A 21 6.15 -10.37 -4.96
CA ALA A 21 6.41 -8.96 -5.25
C ALA A 21 5.13 -8.12 -5.14
N PHE A 22 4.02 -8.62 -5.69
CA PHE A 22 2.71 -7.98 -5.58
C PHE A 22 2.23 -7.90 -4.14
N ALA A 23 2.40 -8.97 -3.35
CA ALA A 23 2.02 -9.00 -1.93
C ALA A 23 2.80 -7.96 -1.11
N ILE A 24 4.10 -7.82 -1.34
CA ILE A 24 4.94 -6.81 -0.68
C ILE A 24 4.48 -5.40 -1.06
N LEU A 25 4.18 -5.17 -2.34
CA LEU A 25 3.68 -3.89 -2.84
C LEU A 25 2.35 -3.52 -2.16
N LEU A 26 1.44 -4.49 -2.07
CA LEU A 26 0.13 -4.33 -1.44
C LEU A 26 0.27 -4.06 0.06
N ALA A 27 1.13 -4.81 0.75
CA ALA A 27 1.43 -4.61 2.17
C ALA A 27 1.98 -3.20 2.43
N ASN A 28 2.91 -2.73 1.58
CA ASN A 28 3.44 -1.38 1.66
C ASN A 28 2.37 -0.31 1.38
N LEU A 29 1.50 -0.55 0.41
CA LEU A 29 0.40 0.36 0.08
C LEU A 29 -0.63 0.45 1.22
N ILE A 30 -0.96 -0.67 1.84
CA ILE A 30 -1.84 -0.76 3.02
C ILE A 30 -1.19 -0.02 4.20
N GLN A 31 0.10 -0.26 4.47
CA GLN A 31 0.85 0.46 5.50
C GLN A 31 0.88 1.97 5.24
N SER A 32 1.14 2.38 3.99
CA SER A 32 1.14 3.77 3.57
C SER A 32 -0.23 4.41 3.79
N MET A 33 -1.32 3.74 3.39
CA MET A 33 -2.68 4.22 3.61
C MET A 33 -3.05 4.31 5.10
N LEU A 34 -2.73 3.29 5.90
CA LEU A 34 -2.99 3.27 7.34
C LEU A 34 -2.21 4.37 8.07
N CYS A 35 -0.94 4.58 7.70
CA CYS A 35 -0.12 5.64 8.26
C CYS A 35 -0.62 7.04 7.82
N ARG A 36 -1.03 7.20 6.56
CA ARG A 36 -1.63 8.45 6.07
C ARG A 36 -2.95 8.79 6.76
N ARG A 37 -3.74 7.79 7.15
CA ARG A 37 -4.95 8.00 7.98
C ARG A 37 -4.63 8.52 9.38
N ARG A 38 -3.44 8.23 9.95
CA ARG A 38 -3.02 8.84 11.22
C ARG A 38 -2.72 10.33 11.08
N ILE A 39 -2.16 10.76 9.94
CA ILE A 39 -1.79 12.17 9.72
C ILE A 39 -3.02 13.04 9.39
N LYS A 40 -4.05 12.49 8.74
CA LYS A 40 -5.30 13.23 8.46
C LYS A 40 -6.17 13.50 9.70
N LYS A 41 -5.86 12.91 10.86
CA LYS A 41 -6.50 13.26 12.15
C LYS A 41 -5.87 14.48 12.84
N LYS A 42 -5.14 15.33 12.10
CA LYS A 42 -4.54 16.57 12.62
C LYS A 42 -4.87 17.83 11.81
N SER A 43 -5.98 17.83 11.07
CA SER A 43 -6.46 19.03 10.35
C SER A 43 -7.99 19.15 10.39
N THR A 44 -8.59 18.81 11.54
CA THR A 44 -9.98 19.19 11.83
C THR A 44 -10.13 19.40 13.33
N HIS A 45 -9.23 20.20 13.90
CA HIS A 45 -9.49 20.84 15.18
C HIS A 45 -8.81 22.20 15.19
N GLY A 46 -9.61 23.26 15.20
CA GLY A 46 -9.13 24.61 15.48
C GLY A 46 -9.36 25.67 14.41
N MET A 47 -10.43 25.58 13.60
CA MET A 47 -11.09 26.80 13.14
C MET A 47 -11.79 27.38 14.38
N GLY A 48 -11.03 28.17 15.15
CA GLY A 48 -11.44 28.72 16.42
C GLY A 48 -10.89 30.14 16.54
N MET A 49 -11.70 31.06 16.02
CA MET A 49 -11.61 32.50 16.20
C MET A 49 -11.06 32.88 17.58
N LYS A 50 -9.93 33.59 17.58
CA LYS A 50 -9.56 34.57 18.60
C LYS A 50 -9.05 35.77 17.80
N THR A 51 -9.93 36.49 17.10
CA THR A 51 -10.60 37.67 17.66
C THR A 51 -9.82 38.24 18.83
N ALA A 52 -9.06 39.31 18.51
CA ALA A 52 -8.96 40.56 19.23
C ALA A 52 -8.80 40.47 20.75
N ARG A 53 -7.69 40.99 21.29
CA ARG A 53 -7.62 41.90 22.45
C ARG A 53 -6.17 42.41 22.61
N PRO A 54 -5.95 43.52 23.33
CA PRO A 54 -6.30 44.90 23.03
C PRO A 54 -5.06 45.78 22.74
#